data_AF-A0A534IUJ9-F1
#
_entry.id   AF-A0A534IUJ9-F1
#
_cell.length_a   1.000
_cell.length_b   1.000
_cell.length_c   1.000
_cell.angle_alpha   90.00
_cell.angle_beta   90.00
_cell.angle_gamma   90.00
#
_symmetry.space_group_name_H-M   'P 1'
#
loop_
_entity.id
_entity.type
_entity.pdbx_description
1 polymer ?
#
loop_
_entity_poly.entity_id
_entity_poly.type
_entity_poly.pdbx_seq_one_letter_code
_entity_poly.pdbx_strand_id
1 'polypeptide(L)'
;LANYLVREIQDVYRLQGVKINDKHIEVIIRQMLRKTEVQEAGETALLRGEQLDRSRALDINDRAQQDGKKAARLQPVLLGITKASLATESFISAASFQETTRVLTEAAVRGLKDDLRGLKENVIVGRLIPAGTGFAAHASRRRKMEGAERRSFMDVGGGLPDTEEASVGEEPESAAG
;
A
#
# COMPACT_ATOMS: atom_id res chain seq x y z
N LEU A 1 -11.14 -2.39 -23.82
CA LEU A 1 -9.71 -2.09 -24.00
C LEU A 1 -8.81 -3.32 -23.76
N ALA A 2 -8.85 -3.96 -22.58
CA ALA A 2 -7.99 -5.14 -22.31
C ALA A 2 -8.14 -6.27 -23.35
N ASN A 3 -9.37 -6.66 -23.71
CA ASN A 3 -9.63 -7.68 -24.74
C ASN A 3 -9.14 -7.30 -26.14
N TYR A 4 -9.00 -6.00 -26.42
CA TYR A 4 -8.42 -5.54 -27.68
C TYR A 4 -6.90 -5.77 -27.67
N LEU A 5 -6.22 -5.32 -26.61
CA LEU A 5 -4.78 -5.51 -26.45
C LEU A 5 -4.36 -6.99 -26.46
N VAL A 6 -5.12 -7.87 -25.80
CA VAL A 6 -4.84 -9.31 -25.81
C VAL A 6 -4.89 -9.86 -27.24
N ARG A 7 -5.94 -9.52 -28.00
CA ARG A 7 -6.11 -10.00 -29.38
C ARG A 7 -5.00 -9.52 -30.30
N GLU A 8 -4.72 -8.21 -30.31
CA GLU A 8 -3.67 -7.63 -31.16
C GLU A 8 -2.29 -8.25 -30.89
N ILE A 9 -1.94 -8.44 -29.61
CA ILE A 9 -0.66 -9.08 -29.24
C ILE A 9 -0.66 -10.55 -29.65
N GLN A 10 -1.76 -11.27 -29.39
CA GLN A 10 -1.88 -12.69 -29.71
C GLN A 10 -1.79 -12.97 -31.21
N ASP A 11 -2.34 -12.09 -32.05
CA ASP A 11 -2.35 -12.27 -33.49
C ASP A 11 -0.93 -12.16 -34.08
N VAL A 12 -0.06 -11.32 -33.52
CA VAL A 12 1.36 -11.27 -33.90
C VAL A 12 2.09 -12.58 -33.54
N TYR A 13 1.86 -13.12 -32.34
CA TYR A 13 2.46 -14.41 -31.93
C TYR A 13 1.95 -15.57 -32.79
N ARG A 14 0.65 -15.58 -33.10
CA ARG A 14 0.04 -16.57 -34.00
C ARG A 14 0.64 -16.48 -35.40
N LEU A 15 0.84 -15.27 -35.93
CA LEU A 15 1.46 -15.04 -37.24
C LEU A 15 2.88 -15.63 -37.30
N GLN A 16 3.62 -15.56 -36.20
CA GLN A 16 4.97 -16.14 -36.07
C GLN A 16 4.96 -17.63 -35.72
N GLY A 17 3.78 -18.26 -35.62
CA GLY A 17 3.64 -19.68 -35.27
C GLY A 17 3.95 -20.01 -33.80
N VAL A 18 4.09 -19.00 -32.94
CA VAL A 18 4.43 -19.17 -31.52
C VAL A 18 3.15 -19.28 -30.70
N LYS A 19 3.01 -20.36 -29.94
CA LYS A 19 1.88 -20.57 -29.03
C LYS A 19 2.18 -19.98 -27.66
N ILE A 20 1.42 -18.96 -27.26
CA ILE A 20 1.43 -18.39 -25.92
C ILE A 20 0.01 -18.40 -25.34
N ASN A 21 -0.12 -18.65 -24.04
CA ASN A 21 -1.39 -18.60 -23.34
C ASN A 21 -1.76 -17.16 -23.00
N ASP A 22 -2.99 -16.76 -23.32
CA ASP A 22 -3.55 -15.43 -23.09
C ASP A 22 -3.35 -14.94 -21.63
N LYS A 23 -3.35 -15.86 -20.66
CA LYS A 23 -3.10 -15.55 -19.23
C LYS A 23 -1.80 -14.79 -19.00
N HIS A 24 -0.74 -15.07 -19.77
CA HIS A 24 0.52 -14.34 -19.65
C HIS A 24 0.37 -12.88 -20.09
N ILE A 25 -0.31 -12.65 -21.21
CA ILE A 25 -0.54 -11.31 -21.76
C ILE A 25 -1.45 -10.51 -20.82
N GLU A 26 -2.50 -11.15 -20.30
CA GLU A 26 -3.42 -10.54 -19.33
C GLU A 26 -2.70 -10.08 -18.05
N VAL A 27 -1.76 -10.87 -17.54
CA VAL A 27 -0.97 -10.51 -16.35
C VAL A 27 -0.13 -9.25 -16.63
N ILE A 28 0.45 -9.12 -17.83
CA ILE A 28 1.20 -7.91 -18.22
C ILE A 28 0.28 -6.71 -18.38
N ILE A 29 -0.85 -6.86 -19.07
CA ILE A 29 -1.84 -5.77 -19.24
C ILE A 29 -2.39 -5.32 -17.89
N ARG A 30 -2.60 -6.24 -16.94
CA ARG A 30 -2.98 -5.89 -15.56
C ARG A 30 -1.95 -4.98 -14.91
N GLN A 31 -0.64 -5.20 -15.13
CA GLN A 31 0.40 -4.30 -14.62
C GLN A 31 0.39 -2.92 -15.33
N MET A 32 0.08 -2.90 -16.63
CA MET A 32 -0.05 -1.65 -17.39
C MET A 32 -1.27 -0.80 -16.96
N LEU A 33 -2.32 -1.43 -16.42
CA LEU A 33 -3.55 -0.79 -15.92
C LEU A 33 -3.57 -0.63 -14.38
N ARG A 34 -2.42 -0.70 -13.71
CA ARG A 34 -2.34 -0.66 -12.24
C ARG A 34 -2.74 0.70 -11.65
N LYS A 35 -2.57 1.80 -12.40
CA LYS A 35 -2.87 3.16 -11.94
C LYS A 35 -4.27 3.60 -12.35
N THR A 36 -4.89 4.39 -11.48
CA THR A 36 -6.18 5.06 -11.72
C THR A 36 -6.05 6.54 -11.45
N GLU A 37 -6.77 7.34 -12.23
CA GLU A 37 -6.91 8.78 -12.06
C GLU A 37 -8.29 9.11 -11.50
N VAL A 38 -8.34 10.05 -10.57
CA VAL A 38 -9.57 10.51 -9.93
C VAL A 38 -10.25 11.56 -10.81
N GLN A 39 -11.39 11.21 -11.40
CA GLN A 39 -12.20 12.13 -12.21
C GLN A 39 -13.03 13.07 -11.34
N GLU A 40 -13.62 12.52 -10.27
CA GLU A 40 -14.42 13.24 -9.28
C GLU A 40 -14.09 12.67 -7.90
N ALA A 41 -13.80 13.54 -6.92
CA ALA A 41 -13.41 13.12 -5.57
C ALA A 41 -14.57 12.57 -4.72
N GLY A 42 -15.81 12.94 -5.04
CA GLY A 42 -16.96 12.66 -4.18
C GLY A 42 -16.77 13.30 -2.80
N GLU A 43 -16.99 12.52 -1.75
CA GLU A 43 -16.76 12.88 -0.33
C GLU A 43 -15.56 12.12 0.26
N THR A 44 -14.66 11.65 -0.60
CA THR A 44 -13.40 11.03 -0.19
C THR A 44 -12.30 12.07 0.03
N ALA A 45 -11.19 11.67 0.64
CA ALA A 45 -10.01 12.52 0.80
C ALA A 45 -9.16 12.65 -0.48
N LEU A 46 -9.61 12.10 -1.61
CA LEU A 46 -8.86 12.10 -2.87
C LEU A 46 -8.97 13.46 -3.58
N LEU A 47 -7.94 13.81 -4.33
CA LEU A 47 -7.93 15.03 -5.15
C LEU A 47 -8.28 14.71 -6.61
N ARG A 48 -9.04 15.61 -7.26
CA ARG A 48 -9.31 15.48 -8.70
C ARG A 48 -8.00 15.56 -9.49
N GLY A 49 -7.81 14.64 -10.44
CA GLY A 49 -6.58 14.49 -11.22
C GLY A 49 -5.45 13.75 -10.50
N GLU A 50 -5.64 13.35 -9.23
CA GLU A 50 -4.67 12.53 -8.51
C GLU A 50 -4.57 11.14 -9.17
N GLN A 51 -3.34 10.65 -9.31
CA GLN A 51 -3.06 9.28 -9.77
C GLN A 51 -2.53 8.44 -8.62
N LEU A 52 -3.18 7.30 -8.40
CA LEU A 52 -2.84 6.36 -7.35
C LEU A 52 -3.02 4.92 -7.84
N ASP A 53 -2.50 3.96 -7.09
CA ASP A 53 -2.72 2.54 -7.41
C ASP A 53 -4.19 2.17 -7.23
N ARG A 54 -4.69 1.39 -8.19
CA ARG A 54 -6.10 0.97 -8.26
C ARG A 54 -6.56 0.29 -6.99
N SER A 55 -5.72 -0.54 -6.36
CA SER A 55 -6.05 -1.21 -5.10
C SER A 55 -6.32 -0.19 -3.99
N ARG A 56 -5.42 0.77 -3.80
CA ARG A 56 -5.56 1.82 -2.79
C ARG A 56 -6.77 2.72 -3.05
N ALA A 57 -7.03 3.05 -4.32
CA ALA A 57 -8.20 3.85 -4.70
C ALA A 57 -9.52 3.12 -4.36
N LEU A 58 -9.57 1.81 -4.62
CA LEU A 58 -10.72 0.98 -4.26
C LEU A 58 -10.87 0.86 -2.74
N ASP A 59 -9.78 0.63 -2.00
CA ASP A 59 -9.84 0.55 -0.53
C ASP A 59 -10.39 1.85 0.09
N ILE A 60 -10.03 3.02 -0.45
CA ILE A 60 -10.54 4.32 0.01
C ILE A 60 -12.03 4.46 -0.30
N ASN A 61 -12.45 4.07 -1.51
CA ASN A 61 -13.85 4.10 -1.90
C ASN A 61 -14.71 3.13 -1.07
N ASP A 62 -14.21 1.94 -0.79
CA ASP A 62 -14.91 0.93 0.01
C ASP A 62 -15.13 1.44 1.44
N ARG A 63 -14.14 2.11 2.03
CA ARG A 63 -14.30 2.79 3.34
C ARG A 63 -15.31 3.92 3.29
N ALA A 64 -15.25 4.78 2.26
CA ALA A 64 -16.22 5.86 2.12
C ALA A 64 -17.65 5.35 1.98
N GLN A 65 -17.86 4.25 1.26
CA GLN A 65 -19.17 3.61 1.14
C GLN A 65 -19.65 3.02 2.47
N GLN A 66 -18.76 2.42 3.26
CA GLN A 66 -19.08 1.92 4.61
C GLN A 66 -19.52 3.05 5.55
N ASP A 67 -18.92 4.23 5.41
CA ASP A 67 -19.32 5.44 6.13
C ASP A 67 -20.60 6.10 5.57
N GLY A 68 -21.21 5.55 4.52
CA GLY A 68 -22.38 6.14 3.84
C GLY A 68 -22.08 7.37 2.99
N LYS A 69 -20.79 7.66 2.71
CA LYS A 69 -20.34 8.81 1.92
C LYS A 69 -20.31 8.50 0.43
N LYS A 70 -20.31 9.55 -0.39
CA LYS A 70 -20.20 9.42 -1.85
C LYS A 70 -18.77 9.02 -2.27
N ALA A 71 -18.63 7.85 -2.89
CA ALA A 71 -17.36 7.35 -3.43
C ALA A 71 -16.81 8.21 -4.57
N ALA A 72 -15.48 8.19 -4.75
CA ALA A 72 -14.80 8.86 -5.85
C ALA A 72 -15.01 8.12 -7.17
N ARG A 73 -15.11 8.88 -8.27
CA ARG A 73 -15.14 8.33 -9.63
C ARG A 73 -13.72 8.14 -10.13
N LEU A 74 -13.34 6.88 -10.35
CA LEU A 74 -12.00 6.48 -10.76
C LEU A 74 -11.99 6.06 -12.24
N GLN A 75 -10.98 6.50 -12.98
CA GLN A 75 -10.74 6.09 -14.36
C GLN A 75 -9.40 5.35 -14.46
N PRO A 76 -9.35 4.10 -14.96
CA PRO A 76 -8.09 3.41 -15.20
C PRO A 76 -7.22 4.15 -16.22
N VAL A 77 -5.93 4.27 -15.93
CA VAL A 77 -4.94 4.87 -16.83
C VAL A 77 -4.05 3.76 -17.39
N LEU A 78 -3.95 3.68 -18.71
CA LEU A 78 -3.05 2.75 -19.37
C LEU A 78 -1.64 3.35 -19.43
N LEU A 79 -0.69 2.69 -18.77
CA LEU A 79 0.72 3.04 -18.81
C LEU A 79 1.51 2.03 -19.64
N GLY A 80 2.50 2.51 -20.39
CA GLY A 80 3.48 1.63 -21.03
C GLY A 80 4.28 0.83 -20.00
N ILE A 81 4.80 -0.34 -20.36
CA ILE A 81 5.51 -1.25 -19.45
C ILE A 81 6.65 -0.58 -18.68
N THR A 82 7.41 0.29 -19.34
CA THR A 82 8.51 1.06 -18.73
C THR A 82 8.00 2.02 -17.66
N LYS A 83 6.96 2.79 -17.99
CA LYS A 83 6.37 3.77 -17.06
C LYS A 83 5.66 3.07 -15.89
N ALA A 84 4.98 1.95 -16.14
CA ALA A 84 4.35 1.15 -15.10
C ALA A 84 5.36 0.53 -14.11
N SER A 85 6.56 0.18 -14.61
CA SER A 85 7.66 -0.38 -13.81
C SER A 85 8.34 0.68 -12.94
N LEU A 86 8.48 1.92 -13.45
CA LEU A 86 9.00 3.05 -12.68
C LEU A 86 8.00 3.58 -11.65
N ALA A 87 6.69 3.51 -11.92
CA ALA A 87 5.63 3.99 -11.03
C ALA A 87 5.24 2.99 -9.92
N THR A 88 6.17 2.12 -9.50
CA THR A 88 5.98 1.19 -8.38
C THR A 88 6.12 1.91 -7.02
N GLU A 89 5.55 1.35 -5.96
CA GLU A 89 5.63 1.91 -4.61
C GLU A 89 7.04 1.76 -3.99
N SER A 90 7.73 0.67 -4.31
CA SER A 90 9.09 0.41 -3.83
C SER A 90 10.11 1.22 -4.62
N PHE A 91 10.64 2.29 -4.02
CA PHE A 91 11.68 3.11 -4.65
C PHE A 91 12.98 2.32 -4.85
N ILE A 92 13.27 1.31 -4.01
CA ILE A 92 14.42 0.40 -4.18
C ILE A 92 14.25 -0.41 -5.47
N SER A 93 13.04 -0.92 -5.70
CA SER A 93 12.72 -1.68 -6.91
C SER A 93 12.72 -0.80 -8.17
N ALA A 94 12.23 0.43 -8.07
CA ALA A 94 12.23 1.41 -9.16
C ALA A 94 13.66 1.84 -9.53
N ALA A 95 14.47 2.23 -8.54
CA ALA A 95 15.84 2.75 -8.73
C ALA A 95 16.78 1.71 -9.34
N SER A 96 16.52 0.42 -9.09
CA SER A 96 17.28 -0.69 -9.66
C SER A 96 16.83 -1.09 -11.07
N PHE A 97 15.76 -0.49 -11.61
CA PHE A 97 15.33 -0.71 -13.00
C PHE A 97 16.02 0.30 -13.92
N GLN A 98 15.68 1.58 -13.77
CA GLN A 98 16.23 2.70 -14.55
C GLN A 98 16.17 4.00 -13.73
N GLU A 99 16.81 5.06 -14.21
CA GLU A 99 16.71 6.43 -13.66
C GLU A 99 17.10 6.55 -12.17
N THR A 100 18.09 5.77 -11.75
CA THR A 100 18.50 5.61 -10.34
C THR A 100 18.68 6.94 -9.61
N THR A 101 19.40 7.90 -10.19
CA THR A 101 19.64 9.22 -9.57
C THR A 101 18.34 9.99 -9.31
N ARG A 102 17.43 10.00 -10.29
CA ARG A 102 16.14 10.70 -10.17
C ARG A 102 15.27 10.07 -9.09
N VAL A 103 15.14 8.74 -9.10
CA VAL A 103 14.30 8.00 -8.17
C VAL A 103 14.78 8.15 -6.72
N LEU A 104 16.10 8.01 -6.48
CA LEU A 104 16.65 8.14 -5.13
C LEU A 104 16.55 9.57 -4.61
N THR A 105 16.74 10.58 -5.47
CA THR A 105 16.60 11.99 -5.07
C THR A 105 15.15 12.31 -4.67
N GLU A 106 14.17 11.88 -5.47
CA GLU A 106 12.75 12.07 -5.17
C GLU A 106 12.34 11.36 -3.86
N ALA A 107 12.83 10.14 -3.66
CA ALA A 107 12.59 9.39 -2.43
C ALA A 107 13.21 10.06 -1.20
N ALA A 108 14.44 10.57 -1.31
CA ALA A 108 15.13 11.26 -0.23
C ALA A 108 14.44 12.58 0.16
N VAL A 109 14.05 13.39 -0.84
CA VAL A 109 13.36 14.67 -0.61
C VAL A 109 11.99 14.46 0.05
N ARG A 110 11.27 13.40 -0.33
CA ARG A 110 9.96 13.05 0.26
C ARG A 110 10.06 12.23 1.55
N GLY A 111 11.25 11.80 1.94
CA GLY A 111 11.45 10.93 3.11
C GLY A 111 10.72 9.58 3.00
N LEU A 112 10.66 8.99 1.80
CA LEU A 112 9.96 7.73 1.57
C LEU A 112 10.63 6.57 2.31
N LYS A 113 9.81 5.64 2.79
CA LYS A 113 10.26 4.37 3.41
C LYS A 113 9.78 3.22 2.54
N ASP A 114 10.62 2.21 2.39
CA ASP A 114 10.28 1.00 1.63
C ASP A 114 9.92 -0.15 2.57
N ASP A 115 8.77 -0.77 2.33
CA ASP A 115 8.18 -1.78 3.22
C ASP A 115 8.67 -3.22 2.92
N LEU A 116 9.46 -3.44 1.86
CA LEU A 116 10.03 -4.75 1.55
C LEU A 116 8.96 -5.82 1.28
N ARG A 117 7.88 -5.47 0.57
CA ARG A 117 6.73 -6.35 0.24
C ARG A 117 6.86 -7.10 -1.09
N GLY A 118 7.79 -6.69 -1.94
CA GLY A 118 8.00 -7.13 -3.31
C GLY A 118 9.20 -8.05 -3.46
N LEU A 119 9.33 -8.65 -4.65
CA LEU A 119 10.38 -9.62 -4.95
C LEU A 119 11.76 -8.96 -5.02
N LYS A 120 11.91 -7.91 -5.83
CA LYS A 120 13.20 -7.34 -6.21
C LYS A 120 13.92 -6.69 -5.03
N GLU A 121 13.20 -5.91 -4.25
CA GLU A 121 13.72 -5.28 -3.04
C GLU A 121 14.22 -6.29 -1.99
N ASN A 122 13.51 -7.40 -1.77
CA ASN A 122 13.98 -8.44 -0.85
C ASN A 122 15.25 -9.13 -1.37
N VAL A 123 15.34 -9.36 -2.69
CA VAL A 123 16.58 -9.88 -3.31
C VAL A 123 17.74 -8.92 -3.11
N ILE A 124 17.54 -7.61 -3.35
CA ILE A 124 18.59 -6.59 -3.21
C ILE A 124 19.10 -6.50 -1.77
N VAL A 125 18.18 -6.58 -0.79
CA VAL A 125 18.52 -6.49 0.64
C VAL A 125 19.01 -7.84 1.21
N GLY A 126 18.93 -8.93 0.46
CA GLY A 126 19.36 -10.27 0.89
C GLY A 126 18.39 -10.97 1.85
N ARG A 127 17.09 -10.65 1.77
CA ARG A 127 16.02 -11.32 2.53
C ARG A 127 15.31 -12.37 1.68
N LEU A 128 14.63 -13.32 2.35
CA LEU A 128 13.75 -14.27 1.67
C LEU A 128 12.70 -13.51 0.84
N ILE A 129 12.45 -13.96 -0.38
CA ILE A 129 11.44 -13.36 -1.25
C ILE A 129 10.01 -13.74 -0.79
N PRO A 130 9.02 -12.86 -0.99
CA PRO A 130 7.61 -13.11 -0.63
C PRO A 130 6.89 -14.02 -1.65
N ALA A 131 7.56 -15.06 -2.15
CA ALA A 131 7.02 -16.04 -3.08
C ALA A 131 7.60 -17.44 -2.82
N GLY A 132 6.93 -18.47 -3.33
CA GLY A 132 7.33 -19.86 -3.11
C GLY A 132 7.40 -20.20 -1.62
N THR A 133 8.49 -20.82 -1.19
CA THR A 133 8.73 -21.19 0.22
C THR A 133 8.83 -19.98 1.16
N GLY A 134 9.26 -18.82 0.66
CA GLY A 134 9.34 -17.59 1.44
C GLY A 134 7.98 -16.94 1.73
N PHE A 135 6.91 -17.36 1.03
CA PHE A 135 5.57 -16.81 1.24
C PHE A 135 5.05 -17.04 2.66
N ALA A 136 5.27 -18.22 3.25
CA ALA A 136 4.82 -18.53 4.60
C ALA A 136 5.52 -17.68 5.68
N ALA A 137 6.82 -17.42 5.51
CA ALA A 137 7.60 -16.57 6.40
C ALA A 137 7.12 -15.11 6.33
N HIS A 138 6.87 -14.59 5.12
CA HIS A 138 6.31 -13.25 4.94
C HIS A 138 4.88 -13.12 5.47
N ALA A 139 4.02 -14.11 5.21
CA ALA A 139 2.64 -14.11 5.69
C ALA A 139 2.55 -14.13 7.23
N SER A 140 3.37 -14.96 7.89
CA SER A 140 3.43 -15.01 9.35
C SER A 140 3.98 -13.70 9.96
N ARG A 141 5.02 -13.11 9.34
CA ARG A 141 5.56 -11.82 9.75
C ARG A 141 4.53 -10.70 9.61
N ARG A 142 3.80 -10.65 8.50
CA ARG A 142 2.74 -9.66 8.27
C ARG A 142 1.64 -9.76 9.33
N ARG A 143 1.17 -10.97 9.65
CA ARG A 143 0.19 -11.20 10.73
C ARG A 143 0.70 -10.75 12.10
N LYS A 144 1.97 -11.01 12.43
CA LYS A 144 2.59 -10.56 13.68
C LYS A 144 2.65 -9.03 13.77
N MET A 145 2.98 -8.36 12.66
CA MET A 145 3.01 -6.89 12.58
C MET A 145 1.61 -6.29 12.73
N GLU A 146 0.62 -6.80 11.99
CA GLU A 146 -0.79 -6.38 12.10
C GLU A 146 -1.35 -6.59 13.52
N GLY A 147 -0.96 -7.69 14.19
CA GLY A 147 -1.34 -7.97 15.58
C GLY A 147 -0.57 -7.15 16.62
N ALA A 148 0.62 -6.64 16.31
CA ALA A 148 1.38 -5.75 17.18
C ALA A 148 0.85 -4.32 17.14
N GLU A 149 0.50 -3.81 15.94
CA GLU A 149 -0.11 -2.48 15.77
C GLU A 149 -1.48 -2.39 16.47
N ARG A 150 -2.32 -3.43 16.35
CA ARG A 150 -3.61 -3.48 17.08
C ARG A 150 -3.45 -3.45 18.60
N ARG A 151 -2.42 -4.10 19.14
CA ARG A 151 -2.13 -4.08 20.59
C ARG A 151 -1.61 -2.71 21.03
N SER A 152 -0.73 -2.10 20.24
CA SER A 152 -0.23 -0.75 20.53
C SER A 152 -1.33 0.32 20.54
N PHE A 153 -2.38 0.17 19.72
CA PHE A 153 -3.51 1.10 19.71
C PHE A 153 -4.44 0.93 20.92
N MET A 154 -4.55 -0.28 21.47
CA MET A 154 -5.32 -0.55 22.69
C MET A 154 -4.60 -0.08 23.96
N ASP A 155 -3.26 -0.12 23.99
CA ASP A 155 -2.46 0.28 25.16
C ASP A 155 -2.38 1.81 25.39
N VAL A 156 -2.70 2.62 24.38
CA VAL A 156 -2.71 4.09 24.51
C VAL A 156 -4.06 4.62 25.03
N GLY A 157 -5.10 3.76 25.09
CA GLY A 157 -6.45 4.14 25.53
C GLY A 157 -6.74 3.94 27.03
N GLY A 158 -5.78 3.44 27.82
CA GLY A 158 -6.01 3.08 29.22
C GLY A 158 -5.04 3.78 30.17
N GLY A 159 -5.36 5.01 30.55
CA GLY A 159 -4.57 5.73 31.55
C GLY A 159 -5.18 7.08 31.88
N LEU A 160 -6.39 7.11 32.45
CA LEU A 160 -6.73 8.22 33.34
C LEU A 160 -5.99 7.96 34.66
N PRO A 161 -5.27 8.95 35.23
CA PRO A 161 -4.73 8.81 36.57
C PRO A 161 -5.92 8.75 37.54
N ASP A 162 -5.98 7.69 38.34
CA ASP A 162 -6.88 7.64 39.50
C ASP A 162 -6.53 8.82 40.40
N THR A 163 -7.35 9.86 40.37
CA THR A 163 -7.35 10.91 41.38
C THR A 163 -7.85 10.29 42.68
N GLU A 164 -6.92 9.95 43.57
CA GLU A 164 -7.23 9.69 44.97
C GLU A 164 -7.75 10.99 45.61
N GLU A 165 -9.07 11.09 45.75
CA GLU A 165 -9.70 11.99 46.72
C GLU A 165 -9.44 11.45 48.14
N ALA A 166 -8.38 11.93 48.78
CA ALA A 166 -8.21 11.79 50.22
C ALA A 166 -8.90 12.98 50.91
N SER A 167 -10.07 12.68 51.48
CA SER A 167 -10.87 13.57 52.33
C SER A 167 -10.07 14.12 53.52
N VAL A 168 -10.17 15.43 53.70
CA VAL A 168 -9.72 16.21 54.86
C VAL A 168 -10.37 15.68 56.14
N GLY A 169 -9.56 15.38 57.15
CA GLY A 169 -9.98 15.00 58.51
C GLY A 169 -9.10 15.69 59.55
N GLU A 170 -9.75 16.39 60.47
CA GLU A 170 -9.27 17.35 61.46
C GLU A 170 -8.15 16.87 62.41
N GLU A 171 -7.29 17.82 62.80
CA GLU A 171 -6.47 17.73 64.03
C GLU A 171 -7.37 17.69 65.28
N PRO A 172 -6.85 17.17 66.40
CA PRO A 172 -6.51 18.13 67.44
C PRO A 172 -5.17 17.88 68.16
N GLU A 173 -4.62 18.99 68.64
CA GLU A 173 -3.45 19.14 69.50
C GLU A 173 -3.49 18.32 70.82
N SER A 174 -2.29 17.98 71.28
CA SER A 174 -1.81 18.03 72.68
C SER A 174 -2.46 17.14 73.76
N ALA A 175 -1.67 16.21 74.33
CA ALA A 175 -1.16 16.33 75.71
C ALA A 175 -0.32 15.11 76.17
N ALA A 176 0.85 15.41 76.73
CA ALA A 176 1.55 14.82 77.89
C ALA A 176 1.51 13.30 78.18
N GLY A 177 2.71 12.73 78.37
CA GLY A 177 2.97 11.44 79.02
C GLY A 177 4.39 10.97 78.80
#